data_AF-A0AAN8T9Q5-F1
#
_entry.id   AF-A0AAN8T9Q5-F1
#
_cell.length_a   1.000
_cell.length_b   1.000
_cell.length_c   1.000
_cell.angle_alpha   90.00
_cell.angle_beta   90.00
_cell.angle_gamma   90.00
#
_symmetry.space_group_name_H-M   'P 1'
#
loop_
_entity.id
_entity.type
_entity.pdbx_description
1 polymer ?
#
loop_
_entity_poly.entity_id
_entity_poly.type
_entity_poly.pdbx_seq_one_letter_code
_entity_poly.pdbx_strand_id
1 'polypeptide(L)'
;MEIYIEAFEIQIHMPFSRQHWKGWEISEKKNGDVIVGVGALARFWVNYFEQKSVSLWMIFRSKGEEQEKAVKDSLEMLNIIEENAFKNQKKNIFFIGGKIGMMDIAFGWICHWLKIIEDVGGVKLIEENSLPNLQNWMKNSKKYL
;
A
#
# COMPACT_ATOMS: atom_id res chain seq x y z
N MET A 1 -21.43 10.29 -8.64
CA MET A 1 -20.79 10.82 -7.41
C MET A 1 -21.29 10.08 -6.16
N GLU A 2 -22.58 9.72 -6.08
CA GLU A 2 -23.13 8.94 -4.95
C GLU A 2 -22.53 7.52 -4.82
N ILE A 3 -22.28 6.81 -5.92
CA ILE A 3 -21.63 5.49 -5.92
C ILE A 3 -20.17 5.49 -5.37
N TYR A 4 -19.50 6.65 -5.40
CA TYR A 4 -18.11 6.79 -4.93
C TYR A 4 -18.01 7.11 -3.43
N ILE A 5 -19.10 7.60 -2.83
CA ILE A 5 -19.20 7.81 -1.38
C ILE A 5 -19.56 6.49 -0.71
N GLU A 6 -20.45 5.69 -1.31
CA GLU A 6 -20.79 4.35 -0.79
C GLU A 6 -19.59 3.40 -0.76
N ALA A 7 -18.70 3.43 -1.76
CA ALA A 7 -17.48 2.61 -1.75
C ALA A 7 -16.48 3.04 -0.65
N PHE A 8 -16.46 4.33 -0.31
CA PHE A 8 -15.61 4.87 0.77
C PHE A 8 -16.21 4.57 2.15
N GLU A 9 -17.54 4.62 2.30
CA GLU A 9 -18.24 4.24 3.54
C GLU A 9 -18.19 2.74 3.81
N ILE A 10 -18.24 1.90 2.77
CA ILE A 10 -18.01 0.46 2.90
C ILE A 10 -16.60 0.17 3.47
N GLN A 11 -15.57 0.93 3.08
CA GLN A 11 -14.20 0.75 3.57
C GLN A 11 -14.01 1.23 5.03
N ILE A 12 -14.65 2.33 5.44
CA ILE A 12 -14.49 2.91 6.79
C ILE A 12 -15.32 2.15 7.83
N HIS A 13 -16.49 1.64 7.44
CA HIS A 13 -17.42 0.98 8.37
C HIS A 13 -17.35 -0.55 8.37
N MET A 14 -16.56 -1.17 7.49
CA MET A 14 -16.34 -2.61 7.55
C MET A 14 -15.35 -2.99 8.68
N PRO A 15 -15.78 -3.77 9.69
CA PRO A 15 -14.86 -4.48 10.60
C PRO A 15 -14.13 -5.65 9.90
N PHE A 16 -14.18 -5.69 8.57
CA PHE A 16 -13.83 -6.81 7.70
C PHE A 16 -12.33 -7.15 7.76
N SER A 17 -11.47 -6.22 8.18
CA SER A 17 -10.02 -6.45 8.33
C SER A 17 -9.62 -7.12 9.66
N ARG A 18 -10.34 -6.91 10.77
CA ARG A 18 -9.88 -7.45 12.08
C ARG A 18 -10.29 -8.89 12.37
N GLN A 19 -11.47 -9.33 11.92
CA GLN A 19 -12.00 -10.64 12.30
C GLN A 19 -11.66 -11.76 11.32
N HIS A 20 -11.60 -11.48 10.01
CA HIS A 20 -11.26 -12.51 9.00
C HIS A 20 -9.78 -12.91 9.03
N TRP A 21 -8.89 -12.07 9.56
CA TRP A 21 -7.45 -12.31 9.53
C TRP A 21 -6.89 -13.10 10.72
N LYS A 22 -7.74 -13.46 11.70
CA LYS A 22 -7.34 -14.41 12.76
C LYS A 22 -7.00 -15.80 12.22
N GLY A 23 -7.58 -16.20 11.08
CA GLY A 23 -7.35 -17.52 10.49
C GLY A 23 -5.96 -17.71 9.88
N TRP A 24 -5.28 -16.64 9.46
CA TRP A 24 -3.93 -16.69 8.87
C TRP A 24 -2.80 -16.70 9.92
N GLU A 25 -3.12 -16.50 11.19
CA GLU A 25 -2.16 -16.60 12.30
C GLU A 25 -1.85 -18.08 12.66
N ILE A 26 -2.67 -19.01 12.17
CA ILE A 26 -2.65 -20.43 12.56
C ILE A 26 -1.98 -21.33 11.49
N SER A 27 -1.76 -20.84 10.26
CA SER A 27 -1.19 -21.64 9.18
C SER A 27 0.13 -21.06 8.67
N GLU A 28 1.22 -21.37 9.38
CA GLU A 28 2.49 -21.78 8.78
C GLU A 28 3.48 -22.20 9.88
N LYS A 29 3.53 -23.51 10.14
CA LYS A 29 4.69 -24.16 10.75
C LYS A 29 5.33 -25.06 9.70
N LYS A 30 6.44 -24.62 9.11
CA LYS A 30 7.43 -25.53 8.52
C LYS A 30 8.82 -25.12 9.01
N ASN A 31 9.53 -26.07 9.60
CA ASN A 31 10.96 -26.01 9.95
C ASN A 31 11.41 -25.07 11.07
N GLY A 32 10.62 -24.89 12.14
CA GLY A 32 11.14 -24.34 13.41
C GLY A 32 11.50 -22.86 13.42
N ASP A 33 11.58 -22.20 12.26
CA ASP A 33 11.75 -20.77 12.15
C ASP A 33 10.39 -20.07 12.25
N VAL A 34 10.31 -19.19 13.25
CA VAL A 34 9.12 -18.46 13.64
C VAL A 34 8.83 -17.36 12.60
N ILE A 35 7.82 -17.54 11.74
CA ILE A 35 7.29 -16.52 10.80
C ILE A 35 6.50 -15.42 11.56
N VAL A 36 6.39 -15.51 12.88
CA VAL A 36 5.62 -14.59 13.76
C VAL A 36 6.11 -13.13 13.66
N GLY A 37 7.29 -12.88 13.07
CA GLY A 37 7.78 -11.53 12.76
C GLY A 37 7.28 -10.93 11.44
N VAL A 38 7.00 -11.72 10.40
CA VAL A 38 6.65 -11.20 9.06
C VAL A 38 5.18 -10.78 8.99
N GLY A 39 4.28 -11.54 9.61
CA GLY A 39 2.85 -11.21 9.66
C GLY A 39 2.56 -9.93 10.45
N ALA A 40 3.20 -9.76 11.61
CA ALA A 40 3.08 -8.53 12.41
C ALA A 40 3.68 -7.30 11.69
N LEU A 41 4.83 -7.49 11.02
CA LEU A 41 5.45 -6.43 10.23
C LEU A 41 4.61 -6.06 9.01
N ALA A 42 4.03 -7.03 8.30
CA ALA A 42 3.11 -6.79 7.20
C ALA A 42 1.88 -6.01 7.69
N ARG A 43 1.31 -6.35 8.85
CA ARG A 43 0.18 -5.62 9.45
C ARG A 43 0.53 -4.17 9.78
N PHE A 44 1.73 -3.96 10.33
CA PHE A 44 2.23 -2.62 10.59
C PHE A 44 2.28 -1.79 9.30
N TRP A 45 2.85 -2.33 8.22
CA TRP A 45 2.97 -1.62 6.96
C TRP A 45 1.64 -1.37 6.26
N VAL A 46 0.72 -2.35 6.28
CA VAL A 46 -0.64 -2.16 5.77
C VAL A 46 -1.36 -1.05 6.53
N ASN A 47 -1.30 -1.05 7.86
CA ASN A 47 -1.93 -0.02 8.68
C ASN A 47 -1.28 1.36 8.48
N TYR A 48 0.06 1.42 8.40
CA TYR A 48 0.78 2.66 8.09
C TYR A 48 0.32 3.22 6.74
N PHE A 49 0.23 2.35 5.73
CA PHE A 49 -0.19 2.72 4.40
C PHE A 49 -1.65 3.18 4.34
N GLU A 50 -2.58 2.44 4.96
CA GLU A 50 -3.99 2.84 5.02
C GLU A 50 -4.16 4.24 5.64
N GLN A 51 -3.46 4.53 6.75
CA GLN A 51 -3.52 5.83 7.40
C GLN A 51 -2.93 6.95 6.56
N LYS A 52 -1.84 6.69 5.83
CA LYS A 52 -1.14 7.71 5.04
C LYS A 52 -1.70 7.88 3.64
N SER A 53 -2.36 6.87 3.08
CA SER A 53 -2.96 6.90 1.74
C SER A 53 -4.04 7.97 1.57
N VAL A 54 -4.56 8.54 2.66
CA VAL A 54 -5.48 9.70 2.63
C VAL A 54 -4.87 10.87 1.85
N SER A 55 -3.55 11.10 1.93
CA SER A 55 -2.88 12.16 1.18
C SER A 55 -2.99 11.96 -0.34
N LEU A 56 -2.97 10.71 -0.82
CA LEU A 56 -3.15 10.40 -2.25
C LEU A 56 -4.55 10.81 -2.73
N TRP A 57 -5.57 10.58 -1.90
CA TRP A 57 -6.94 11.01 -2.21
C TRP A 57 -7.10 12.52 -2.13
N MET A 58 -6.36 13.20 -1.24
CA MET A 58 -6.40 14.65 -1.15
C MET A 58 -5.84 15.32 -2.41
N ILE A 59 -4.84 14.75 -3.08
CA ILE A 59 -4.33 15.24 -4.38
C ILE A 59 -5.44 15.38 -5.41
N PHE A 60 -6.39 14.43 -5.43
CA PHE A 60 -7.54 14.44 -6.32
C PHE A 60 -8.60 15.48 -5.90
N ARG A 61 -8.76 15.74 -4.60
CA ARG A 61 -9.86 16.55 -4.04
C ARG A 61 -9.52 18.01 -3.75
N SER A 62 -8.24 18.38 -3.67
CA SER A 62 -7.80 19.74 -3.32
C SER A 62 -7.09 20.45 -4.47
N LYS A 63 -6.89 21.76 -4.33
CA LYS A 63 -6.18 22.65 -5.26
C LYS A 63 -5.31 23.63 -4.49
N GLY A 64 -4.30 24.19 -5.16
CA GLY A 64 -3.37 25.17 -4.56
C GLY A 64 -2.53 24.57 -3.44
N GLU A 65 -2.33 25.32 -2.36
CA GLU A 65 -1.44 24.94 -1.24
C GLU A 65 -1.81 23.61 -0.58
N GLU A 66 -3.10 23.30 -0.48
CA GLU A 66 -3.56 22.02 0.09
C GLU A 66 -3.20 20.83 -0.80
N GLN A 67 -3.18 21.02 -2.12
CA GLN A 67 -2.78 19.98 -3.08
C GLN A 67 -1.27 19.77 -3.02
N GLU A 68 -0.49 20.85 -2.95
CA GLU A 68 0.96 20.78 -2.82
C GLU A 68 1.38 20.06 -1.53
N LYS A 69 0.68 20.34 -0.41
CA LYS A 69 0.89 19.61 0.84
C LYS A 69 0.55 18.12 0.68
N ALA A 70 -0.57 17.79 0.05
CA ALA A 70 -0.97 16.41 -0.18
C ALA A 70 0.03 15.64 -1.07
N VAL A 71 0.61 16.30 -2.07
CA VAL A 71 1.71 15.76 -2.89
C VAL A 71 2.92 15.45 -2.01
N LYS A 72 3.35 16.42 -1.19
CA LYS A 72 4.51 16.24 -0.31
C LYS A 72 4.32 15.09 0.68
N ASP A 73 3.17 15.04 1.34
CA ASP A 73 2.85 13.99 2.32
C ASP A 73 2.79 12.61 1.65
N SER A 74 2.27 12.54 0.41
CA SER A 74 2.24 11.30 -0.38
C SER A 74 3.63 10.84 -0.78
N LEU A 75 4.50 11.76 -1.21
CA LEU A 75 5.89 11.46 -1.54
C LEU A 75 6.67 10.98 -0.31
N GLU A 76 6.46 11.61 0.85
CA GLU A 76 7.08 11.18 2.11
C GLU A 76 6.67 9.75 2.47
N MET A 77 5.37 9.44 2.41
CA MET A 77 4.87 8.09 2.62
C MET A 77 5.53 7.08 1.67
N LEU A 78 5.58 7.38 0.37
CA LEU A 78 6.18 6.48 -0.63
C LEU A 78 7.69 6.28 -0.38
N ASN A 79 8.42 7.32 -0.01
CA ASN A 79 9.84 7.25 0.34
C ASN A 79 10.07 6.38 1.58
N ILE A 80 9.26 6.53 2.63
CA ILE A 80 9.37 5.71 3.85
C ILE A 80 9.18 4.23 3.51
N ILE A 81 8.25 3.90 2.62
CA ILE A 81 7.99 2.53 2.18
C ILE A 81 9.14 2.00 1.32
N GLU A 82 9.64 2.80 0.38
CA GLU A 82 10.83 2.49 -0.42
C GLU A 82 12.04 2.16 0.46
N GLU A 83 12.29 2.97 1.50
CA GLU A 83 13.45 2.81 2.36
C GLU A 83 13.34 1.68 3.39
N ASN A 84 12.15 1.45 3.93
CA ASN A 84 11.99 0.59 5.11
C ASN A 84 11.22 -0.70 4.81
N ALA A 85 10.25 -0.67 3.89
CA ALA A 85 9.46 -1.84 3.53
C ALA A 85 10.12 -2.64 2.41
N PHE A 86 10.61 -1.96 1.36
CA PHE A 86 11.23 -2.62 0.20
C PHE A 86 12.70 -3.02 0.42
N LYS A 87 13.53 -2.14 1.00
CA LYS A 87 14.96 -2.44 1.19
C LYS A 87 15.22 -3.50 2.28
N ASN A 88 14.27 -3.79 3.16
CA ASN A 88 14.45 -4.78 4.22
C ASN A 88 14.26 -6.22 3.72
N GLN A 89 15.23 -6.71 2.93
CA GLN A 89 15.20 -8.02 2.29
C GLN A 89 15.15 -9.21 3.27
N LYS A 90 15.60 -9.03 4.52
CA LYS A 90 15.58 -10.09 5.55
C LYS A 90 14.17 -10.40 6.05
N LYS A 91 13.20 -9.52 5.81
CA LYS A 91 11.77 -9.69 6.16
C LYS A 91 10.92 -9.19 5.00
N ASN A 92 11.16 -9.71 3.79
CA ASN A 92 10.39 -9.31 2.63
C ASN A 92 8.89 -9.55 2.88
N ILE A 93 8.13 -8.47 3.05
CA ILE A 93 6.68 -8.49 3.29
C ILE A 93 5.88 -8.54 1.99
N PHE A 94 6.55 -8.36 0.86
CA PHE A 94 6.00 -8.48 -0.49
C PHE A 94 6.39 -9.84 -1.07
N PHE A 95 5.49 -10.46 -1.82
CA PHE A 95 5.69 -11.77 -2.44
C PHE A 95 6.30 -12.81 -1.48
N ILE A 96 5.70 -12.96 -0.29
CA ILE A 96 6.17 -13.86 0.77
C ILE A 96 6.22 -15.29 0.22
N GLY A 97 7.43 -15.88 0.14
CA GLY A 97 7.64 -17.22 -0.41
C GLY A 97 7.25 -17.38 -1.89
N GLY A 98 7.25 -16.27 -2.66
CA GLY A 98 6.86 -16.27 -4.08
C GLY A 98 5.35 -16.25 -4.33
N LYS A 99 4.53 -16.00 -3.31
CA LYS A 99 3.08 -15.86 -3.40
C LYS A 99 2.63 -14.47 -2.98
N ILE A 100 1.49 -14.01 -3.48
CA ILE A 100 0.87 -12.75 -3.08
C ILE A 100 0.63 -12.76 -1.56
N GLY A 101 1.20 -11.78 -0.86
CA GLY A 101 1.01 -11.54 0.57
C GLY A 101 0.04 -10.39 0.84
N MET A 102 -0.25 -10.16 2.12
CA MET A 102 -1.19 -9.12 2.55
C MET A 102 -0.78 -7.71 2.12
N MET A 103 0.53 -7.40 2.19
CA MET A 103 1.04 -6.12 1.74
C MET A 103 0.85 -5.93 0.22
N ASP A 104 1.03 -6.99 -0.58
CA ASP A 104 0.84 -6.93 -2.03
C ASP A 104 -0.60 -6.57 -2.41
N ILE A 105 -1.58 -7.11 -1.69
CA ILE A 105 -3.01 -6.80 -1.92
C ILE A 105 -3.30 -5.33 -1.59
N ALA A 106 -2.87 -4.86 -0.42
CA ALA A 106 -3.08 -3.48 0.01
C ALA A 106 -2.40 -2.49 -0.96
N PHE A 107 -1.15 -2.76 -1.35
CA PHE A 107 -0.41 -1.92 -2.27
C PHE A 107 -0.92 -1.98 -3.70
N GLY A 108 -1.38 -3.15 -4.15
CA GLY A 108 -1.92 -3.40 -5.48
C GLY A 108 -3.06 -2.48 -5.83
N TRP A 109 -4.01 -2.38 -4.91
CA TRP A 109 -5.16 -1.50 -5.07
C TRP A 109 -4.74 -0.05 -5.32
N ILE A 110 -3.86 0.51 -4.49
CA ILE A 110 -3.48 1.92 -4.59
C ILE A 110 -2.57 2.19 -5.79
N CYS A 111 -1.65 1.28 -6.12
CA CYS A 111 -0.81 1.44 -7.30
C CYS A 111 -1.61 1.43 -8.60
N HIS A 112 -2.75 0.73 -8.64
CA HIS A 112 -3.70 0.81 -9.76
C HIS A 112 -4.30 2.22 -9.90
N TRP A 113 -4.67 2.85 -8.78
CA TRP A 113 -5.25 4.20 -8.76
C TRP A 113 -4.23 5.32 -8.95
N LEU A 114 -2.95 5.06 -8.70
CA LEU A 114 -1.91 6.09 -8.65
C LEU A 114 -1.80 6.90 -9.95
N LYS A 115 -1.89 6.22 -11.11
CA LYS A 115 -1.89 6.89 -12.42
C LYS A 115 -3.12 7.80 -12.60
N ILE A 116 -4.30 7.35 -12.15
CA ILE A 116 -5.53 8.16 -12.22
C ILE A 116 -5.41 9.40 -11.33
N ILE A 117 -4.79 9.25 -10.15
CA ILE A 117 -4.55 10.35 -9.22
C ILE A 117 -3.58 11.37 -9.81
N GLU A 118 -2.51 10.92 -10.48
CA GLU A 118 -1.58 11.79 -11.21
C GLU A 118 -2.29 12.55 -12.34
N ASP A 119 -3.02 11.83 -13.19
CA ASP A 119 -3.70 12.38 -14.37
C ASP A 119 -4.78 13.42 -13.97
N VAL A 120 -5.62 13.10 -12.99
CA VAL A 120 -6.71 14.00 -12.56
C VAL A 120 -6.20 15.10 -11.62
N GLY A 121 -5.25 14.78 -10.77
CA GLY A 121 -4.58 15.75 -9.90
C GLY A 121 -3.77 16.77 -10.71
N GLY A 122 -3.32 16.41 -11.92
CA GLY A 122 -2.39 17.21 -12.70
C GLY A 122 -1.01 17.28 -12.04
N VAL A 123 -0.62 16.21 -11.34
CA VAL A 123 0.64 16.11 -10.59
C VAL A 123 1.39 14.87 -11.01
N LYS A 124 2.70 14.85 -10.78
CA LYS A 124 3.55 13.67 -10.98
C LYS A 124 4.13 13.25 -9.64
N LEU A 125 3.83 12.03 -9.20
CA LEU A 125 4.29 11.45 -7.94
C LEU A 125 5.45 10.49 -8.15
N ILE A 126 5.39 9.66 -9.19
CA ILE A 126 6.46 8.71 -9.52
C ILE A 126 7.22 9.23 -10.75
N GLU A 127 8.42 9.73 -10.51
CA GLU A 127 9.36 10.07 -11.58
C GLU A 127 10.05 8.80 -12.08
N GLU A 128 10.54 8.81 -13.32
CA GLU A 128 11.15 7.62 -13.94
C GLU A 128 12.34 7.08 -13.13
N ASN A 129 13.05 7.94 -12.40
CA ASN A 129 14.23 7.56 -11.61
C ASN A 129 13.99 7.58 -10.09
N SER A 130 12.74 7.72 -9.63
CA SER A 130 12.40 7.67 -8.20
C SER A 130 11.78 6.33 -7.82
N LEU A 131 11.98 5.93 -6.55
CA LEU A 131 11.34 4.75 -5.95
C LEU A 131 11.58 3.45 -6.74
N PRO A 132 12.84 3.07 -7.01
CA PRO A 132 13.17 1.96 -7.91
C PRO A 132 12.60 0.61 -7.48
N ASN A 133 12.50 0.33 -6.17
CA ASN A 133 11.92 -0.93 -5.70
C ASN A 133 10.41 -0.95 -5.88
N LEU A 134 9.73 0.16 -5.59
CA LEU A 134 8.30 0.31 -5.87
C LEU A 134 8.01 0.11 -7.37
N GLN A 135 8.76 0.78 -8.25
CA GLN A 135 8.58 0.63 -9.70
C GLN A 135 8.80 -0.81 -10.15
N ASN A 136 9.84 -1.47 -9.64
CA ASN A 136 10.11 -2.88 -9.92
C ASN A 136 8.98 -3.78 -9.41
N TRP A 137 8.47 -3.51 -8.21
CA TRP A 137 7.32 -4.21 -7.65
C TRP A 137 6.09 -4.02 -8.54
N MET A 138 5.72 -2.79 -8.91
CA MET A 138 4.58 -2.51 -9.80
C MET A 138 4.69 -3.24 -11.13
N LYS A 139 5.89 -3.36 -11.70
CA LYS A 139 6.14 -4.11 -12.94
C LYS A 139 5.91 -5.61 -12.76
N ASN A 140 6.36 -6.17 -11.63
CA ASN A 140 6.24 -7.61 -11.35
C ASN A 140 4.83 -8.01 -10.90
N SER A 141 4.13 -7.12 -10.18
CA SER A 141 2.79 -7.35 -9.65
C SER A 141 1.73 -7.51 -10.73
N LYS A 142 1.89 -6.89 -11.90
CA LYS A 142 0.99 -7.07 -13.07
C LYS A 142 0.85 -8.53 -13.53
N LYS A 143 1.74 -9.43 -13.12
CA LYS A 143 1.66 -10.86 -13.42
C LYS A 143 0.70 -11.60 -12.49
N TYR A 144 0.37 -11.00 -11.35
CA TYR A 144 -0.28 -11.63 -10.22
C TYR A 144 -1.56 -10.90 -9.78
N LEU A 145 -1.70 -9.61 -10.12
CA LEU A 145 -2.81 -8.71 -9.82
C LEU A 145 -3.32 -8.07 -11.12
#